data_AF-A0A5X8YU93-F1
#
_entry.id   AF-A0A5X8YU93-F1
#
_cell.length_a   1.000
_cell.length_b   1.000
_cell.length_c   1.000
_cell.angle_alpha   90.00
_cell.angle_beta   90.00
_cell.angle_gamma   90.00
#
_symmetry.space_group_name_H-M   'P 1'
#
loop_
_entity.id
_entity.type
_entity.pdbx_description
1 polymer ?
#
loop_
_entity_poly.entity_id
_entity_poly.type
_entity_poly.pdbx_seq_one_letter_code
_entity_poly.pdbx_strand_id
1 'polypeptide(L)' 'MKWRWESATRWYEAELMCDLFGDWLVIRRWGGLYSERYGTKTDVVPDLLSGVALLFKIDQERQRRNPPYTLRNKSS' A
#
# COMPACT_ATOMS: atom_id res chain seq x y z
N MET A 1 1.75 2.59 -9.99
CA MET A 1 0.88 1.45 -9.58
C MET A 1 0.38 1.65 -8.15
N LYS A 2 -0.93 1.65 -7.90
CA LYS A 2 -1.51 1.96 -6.58
C LYS A 2 -2.61 0.97 -6.18
N TRP A 3 -2.50 0.41 -4.98
CA TRP A 3 -3.39 -0.61 -4.44
C TRP A 3 -4.03 -0.09 -3.16
N ARG A 4 -5.33 -0.33 -2.99
CA ARG A 4 -6.09 0.08 -1.80
C ARG A 4 -6.85 -1.10 -1.23
N TRP A 5 -6.69 -1.31 0.07
CA TRP A 5 -7.39 -2.31 0.84
C TRP A 5 -8.24 -1.66 1.93
N GLU A 6 -9.40 -2.23 2.21
CA GLU A 6 -10.30 -1.71 3.24
C GLU A 6 -10.85 -2.83 4.12
N SER A 7 -11.08 -2.52 5.39
CA SER A 7 -11.93 -3.29 6.29
C SER A 7 -13.18 -2.48 6.63
N ALA A 8 -14.01 -2.94 7.57
CA ALA A 8 -15.20 -2.21 7.99
C ALA A 8 -14.90 -0.80 8.54
N THR A 9 -13.71 -0.56 9.11
CA THR A 9 -13.39 0.70 9.82
C THR A 9 -12.07 1.34 9.42
N ARG A 10 -11.24 0.64 8.63
CA ARG A 10 -9.88 1.06 8.30
C ARG A 10 -9.63 0.94 6.81
N TRP A 11 -8.68 1.74 6.33
CA TRP A 11 -8.13 1.60 4.99
C TRP A 11 -6.60 1.54 5.05
N TYR A 12 -6.04 0.87 4.06
CA TYR A 12 -4.62 0.79 3.80
C TYR A 12 -4.38 1.00 2.32
N GLU A 13 -3.30 1.66 1.97
CA GLU A 13 -2.95 1.98 0.60
C GLU A 13 -1.44 1.81 0.41
N ALA A 14 -1.04 1.31 -0.74
CA ALA A 14 0.35 1.25 -1.13
C ALA A 14 0.49 1.69 -2.59
N GLU A 15 1.48 2.54 -2.85
CA GLU A 15 1.73 3.14 -4.15
C GLU A 15 3.20 2.95 -4.51
N LEU A 16 3.46 2.25 -5.61
CA LEU A 16 4.78 2.10 -6.20
C LEU A 16 4.97 3.17 -7.27
N MET A 17 6.03 3.96 -7.10
CA MET A 17 6.41 5.03 -8.00
C MET A 17 7.93 5.23 -8.05
N CYS A 18 8.40 5.92 -9.08
CA CYS A 18 9.78 6.40 -9.17
C CYS A 18 9.79 7.89 -8.79
N ASP A 19 10.75 8.31 -7.98
CA ASP A 19 10.90 9.72 -7.63
C ASP A 19 11.67 10.53 -8.69
N LEU A 20 11.93 11.81 -8.43
CA LEU A 20 12.62 12.70 -9.36
C LEU A 20 14.11 12.38 -9.52
N PHE A 21 14.69 11.61 -8.59
CA PHE A 21 16.10 11.22 -8.60
C PHE A 21 16.32 9.83 -9.18
N GLY A 22 15.25 9.11 -9.53
CA GLY A 22 15.30 7.78 -10.11
C GLY A 22 15.17 6.65 -9.09
N ASP A 23 14.91 6.97 -7.81
CA ASP A 23 14.71 5.96 -6.78
C ASP A 23 13.30 5.37 -6.88
N TRP A 24 13.23 4.04 -6.80
CA TRP A 24 11.94 3.36 -6.68
C TRP A 24 11.46 3.39 -5.24
N LEU A 25 10.21 3.81 -5.04
CA LEU A 25 9.59 3.98 -3.74
C LEU A 25 8.29 3.19 -3.65
N VAL A 26 8.03 2.58 -2.51
CA VAL A 26 6.69 2.15 -2.09
C VAL A 26 6.22 3.05 -0.96
N ILE A 27 5.26 3.92 -1.27
CA ILE A 27 4.60 4.78 -0.29
C ILE A 27 3.38 4.06 0.25
N ARG A 28 3.33 3.89 1.57
CA ARG A 28 2.25 3.23 2.29
C ARG A 28 1.47 4.25 3.11
N ARG A 29 0.15 4.24 3.03
CA ARG A 29 -0.74 5.13 3.79
C ARG A 29 -1.82 4.31 4.49
N TRP A 30 -2.22 4.70 5.70
CA TRP A 30 -3.27 4.00 6.44
C TRP A 30 -4.04 4.92 7.37
N GLY A 31 -5.35 4.68 7.51
CA GLY A 31 -6.22 5.53 8.31
C GLY A 31 -7.50 4.84 8.73
N GLY A 32 -8.32 5.57 9.50
CA GLY A 32 -9.73 5.21 9.68
C GLY A 32 -10.53 5.60 8.44
N LEU A 33 -11.56 4.83 8.08
CA LEU A 33 -12.46 5.20 6.97
C LEU A 33 -13.25 6.48 7.26
N TYR A 34 -13.49 6.77 8.54
CA TYR A 34 -14.25 7.92 9.01
C TYR A 34 -13.36 9.01 9.61
N SER A 35 -12.07 9.04 9.25
CA SER A 35 -11.12 10.02 9.75
C SER A 35 -10.24 10.53 8.61
N GLU A 36 -10.01 11.83 8.60
CA GLU A 36 -9.07 12.48 7.67
C GLU A 36 -7.61 12.32 8.13
N ARG A 37 -7.36 11.86 9.36
CA ARG A 37 -6.01 11.58 9.85
C ARG A 37 -5.53 10.23 9.36
N TYR A 38 -4.31 10.20 8.84
CA TYR A 38 -3.67 8.97 8.39
C TYR A 38 -2.18 8.97 8.71
N GLY A 39 -1.63 7.76 8.86
CA GLY A 39 -0.20 7.53 8.93
C GLY A 39 0.36 7.28 7.53
N THR A 40 1.64 7.58 7.36
CA THR A 40 2.39 7.31 6.12
C THR A 40 3.73 6.66 6.44
N LYS A 41 4.23 5.83 5.53
CA LYS A 41 5.60 5.29 5.54
C LYS A 41 6.08 5.13 4.11
N THR A 42 7.31 5.55 3.85
CA THR A 42 7.96 5.35 2.56
C THR A 42 9.06 4.31 2.71
N ASP A 43 9.14 3.39 1.76
CA ASP A 43 10.24 2.44 1.63
C ASP A 43 10.93 2.65 0.28
N VAL A 44 12.24 2.87 0.32
CA VAL A 44 13.07 2.82 -0.89
C VAL A 44 13.26 1.35 -1.25
N VAL A 45 13.03 1.01 -2.51
CA VAL A 45 13.23 -0.34 -3.06
C VAL A 45 14.26 -0.29 -4.19
N PRO A 46 15.03 -1.37 -4.41
CA PRO A 46 16.13 -1.33 -5.39
C PRO A 46 15.68 -1.11 -6.84
N ASP A 47 14.47 -1.57 -7.18
CA ASP A 47 13.97 -1.60 -8.55
C ASP A 47 12.43 -1.81 -8.58
N LEU A 48 11.86 -1.68 -9.78
CA LEU A 48 10.43 -1.88 -10.03
C LEU A 48 9.92 -3.27 -9.60
N LEU A 49 10.66 -4.35 -9.89
CA LEU A 49 10.25 -5.72 -9.60
C LEU A 49 10.23 -5.97 -8.09
N SER A 50 11.24 -5.47 -7.37
CA SER A 50 11.31 -5.48 -5.91
C SER A 50 10.13 -4.74 -5.29
N GLY A 51 9.74 -3.59 -5.88
CA GLY A 51 8.54 -2.86 -5.48
C GLY A 51 7.25 -3.64 -5.70
N VAL A 52 7.09 -4.28 -6.86
CA VAL A 52 5.94 -5.14 -7.17
C VAL A 52 5.87 -6.33 -6.21
N ALA A 53 6.99 -6.99 -5.94
CA ALA A 53 7.07 -8.09 -4.97
C ALA A 53 6.64 -7.63 -3.56
N LEU A 54 7.03 -6.42 -3.14
CA LEU A 54 6.59 -5.86 -1.87
C LEU A 54 5.06 -5.60 -1.85
N LEU A 55 4.47 -5.12 -2.94
CA LEU A 55 3.00 -4.96 -3.03
C LEU A 55 2.25 -6.28 -2.85
N PHE A 56 2.69 -7.35 -3.51
CA PHE A 56 2.11 -8.68 -3.32
C PHE A 56 2.29 -9.22 -1.90
N LYS A 57 3.45 -8.97 -1.28
CA LYS A 57 3.66 -9.32 0.13
C LYS A 57 2.70 -8.55 1.05
N ILE A 58 2.52 -7.26 0.81
CA ILE A 58 1.55 -6.44 1.56
C ILE A 58 0.14 -7.01 1.39
N ASP A 59 -0.26 -7.35 0.18
CA ASP A 59 -1.58 -7.92 -0.12
C ASP A 59 -1.85 -9.20 0.68
N GLN A 60 -0.92 -10.16 0.65
CA GLN A 60 -1.02 -11.39 1.43
C GLN A 60 -1.17 -11.10 2.94
N GLU A 61 -0.36 -10.18 3.48
CA GLU A 61 -0.43 -9.79 4.88
C GLU A 61 -1.74 -9.06 5.25
N ARG A 62 -2.31 -8.28 4.32
CA ARG A 62 -3.58 -7.59 4.52
C ARG A 62 -4.76 -8.56 4.53
N GLN A 63 -4.74 -9.57 3.66
CA GLN A 63 -5.77 -10.62 3.59
C GLN A 63 -5.74 -11.56 4.80
N ARG A 64 -4.56 -11.80 5.41
CA ARG A 64 -4.41 -12.65 6.60
C ARG A 64 -4.82 -12.01 7.93
N ARG A 65 -5.04 -10.68 7.97
CA ARG A 65 -5.43 -9.98 9.20
C ARG A 65 -6.83 -10.42 9.67
N ASN A 66 -7.13 -10.23 10.95
CA ASN A 66 -8.47 -10.41 11.50
C ASN A 66 -8.96 -9.10 12.17
N PRO A 67 -10.04 -8.46 11.67
CA PRO A 67 -10.77 -8.80 10.45
C PRO A 67 -9.90 -8.59 9.19
N PRO A 68 -10.13 -9.38 8.12
CA PRO A 68 -9.35 -9.28 6.90
C PRO A 68 -9.65 -7.97 6.17
N TYR A 69 -8.64 -7.44 5.49
CA TYR A 69 -8.86 -6.37 4.54
C TYR A 69 -9.20 -6.97 3.17
N THR A 70 -10.14 -6.34 2.47
CA THR A 70 -10.47 -6.67 1.08
C THR A 70 -9.76 -5.69 0.16
N LEU A 71 -9.09 -6.21 -0.88
CA LEU A 71 -8.54 -5.37 -1.94
C LEU A 71 -9.70 -4.72 -2.71
N ARG A 72 -9.76 -3.38 -2.71
CA ARG A 72 -10.81 -2.59 -3.34
C ARG A 72 -10.43 -2.13 -4.74
N ASN A 73 -9.26 -1.50 -4.86
CA ASN A 73 -8.81 -0.91 -6.11
C ASN A 73 -7.35 -1.29 -6.39
N LYS A 74 -7.06 -1.52 -7.67
CA LYS A 74 -5.72 -1.71 -8.22
C LYS A 74 -5.62 -0.90 -9.50
N SER A 75 -4.83 0.16 -9.49
CA SER A 75 -4.46 0.89 -10.71
C SER A 75 -3.06 0.47 -11.14
N SER A 76 -2.95 0.09 -12.41
CA SER A 76 -1.70 -0.22 -13.10
C SER A 76 -0.92 1.05 -13.35
#